data_AF-A0A838J5V7-F1
#
_entry.id   AF-A0A838J5V7-F1
#
_cell.length_a   1.000
_cell.length_b   1.000
_cell.length_c   1.000
_cell.angle_alpha   90.00
_cell.angle_beta   90.00
_cell.angle_gamma   90.00
#
_symmetry.space_group_name_H-M   'P 1'
#
loop_
_entity.id
_entity.type
_entity.pdbx_description
1 polymer ?
#
loop_
_entity_poly.entity_id
_entity_poly.type
_entity_poly.pdbx_seq_one_letter_code
_entity_poly.pdbx_strand_id
1 'polypeptide(L)'
;MSEASEVFLWNRASKQLSKAALFDELDAPRVIAAVASWQSLIDKRIDALKQQNVPRKDWPQHAHWDWDRKVKAVSGLLAYQFLGIECEGEMQGVMLTGTVGHACRISNQAGKPLLTVHFLASAPWNLPSFVDNPRFGLVGKVFVAAAIQLSLENGFHGRIGLHSLPQAESFYLDDCSMTDLGIDAGPGGENLRYFEMTPNQAKIFLRGAKR
;
A
#
# COMPACT_ATOMS: atom_id res chain seq x y z
N MET A 1 -1.86 -0.52 24.00
CA MET A 1 -0.58 -0.46 23.26
C MET A 1 -0.83 -1.21 21.98
N SER A 2 -0.66 -0.59 20.80
CA SER A 2 -0.76 -1.29 19.52
C SER A 2 0.30 -2.40 19.50
N GLU A 3 -0.12 -3.65 19.33
CA GLU A 3 0.80 -4.77 19.18
C GLU A 3 1.58 -4.59 17.87
N ALA A 4 2.89 -4.84 17.89
CA ALA A 4 3.76 -4.67 16.75
C ALA A 4 4.40 -6.01 16.39
N SER A 5 4.18 -6.45 15.15
CA SER A 5 4.76 -7.66 14.61
C SER A 5 6.14 -7.39 14.03
N GLU A 6 7.08 -8.31 14.21
CA GLU A 6 8.41 -8.19 13.60
C GLU A 6 8.34 -8.50 12.10
N VAL A 7 8.87 -7.58 11.29
CA VAL A 7 9.01 -7.73 9.84
C VAL A 7 10.40 -7.29 9.40
N PHE A 8 10.72 -7.49 8.13
CA PHE A 8 12.03 -7.13 7.58
C PHE A 8 11.89 -6.26 6.33
N LEU A 9 12.68 -5.19 6.29
CA LEU A 9 12.84 -4.35 5.11
C LEU A 9 14.22 -4.57 4.50
N TRP A 10 14.33 -4.46 3.17
CA TRP A 10 15.63 -4.53 2.51
C TRP A 10 16.34 -3.18 2.62
N ASN A 11 17.39 -3.09 3.43
CA ASN A 11 18.22 -1.90 3.49
C ASN A 11 19.15 -1.89 2.26
N ARG A 12 18.98 -0.88 1.39
CA ARG A 12 19.70 -0.79 0.12
C ARG A 12 21.16 -0.38 0.30
N ALA A 13 21.49 0.36 1.36
CA ALA A 13 22.84 0.78 1.66
C ALA A 13 23.69 -0.39 2.18
N SER A 14 23.19 -1.14 3.17
CA SER A 14 23.89 -2.30 3.72
C SER A 14 23.74 -3.57 2.89
N LYS A 15 22.76 -3.61 1.97
CA LYS A 15 22.35 -4.81 1.20
C LYS A 15 21.99 -5.98 2.12
N GLN A 16 21.29 -5.70 3.20
CA GLN A 16 20.85 -6.67 4.19
C GLN A 16 19.39 -6.40 4.60
N LEU A 17 18.76 -7.40 5.21
CA LEU A 17 17.46 -7.23 5.84
C LEU A 17 17.65 -6.49 7.17
N SER A 18 16.98 -5.35 7.30
CA SER A 18 16.84 -4.61 8.56
C SER A 18 15.55 -5.02 9.24
N LYS A 19 15.62 -5.25 10.55
CA LYS A 19 14.45 -5.47 11.40
C LYS A 19 13.58 -4.22 11.43
N ALA A 20 12.28 -4.41 11.28
CA ALA A 20 11.26 -3.38 11.29
C ALA A 20 10.05 -3.86 12.13
N ALA A 21 9.21 -2.91 12.52
CA ALA A 21 7.97 -3.15 13.24
C ALA A 21 6.78 -2.87 12.32
N LEU A 22 5.90 -3.85 12.15
CA LEU A 22 4.59 -3.68 11.52
C LEU A 22 3.57 -3.44 12.62
N PHE A 23 2.86 -2.32 12.53
CA PHE A 23 1.72 -1.99 13.36
C PHE A 23 0.46 -2.30 12.58
N ASP A 24 -0.34 -3.24 13.08
CA ASP A 24 -1.58 -3.65 12.42
C ASP A 24 -2.74 -2.69 12.74
N GLU A 25 -2.61 -1.90 13.82
CA GLU A 25 -3.52 -0.81 14.18
C GLU A 25 -2.72 0.46 14.48
N LEU A 26 -2.57 1.31 13.45
CA LEU A 26 -1.98 2.63 13.58
C LEU A 26 -3.07 3.67 13.84
N ASP A 27 -2.96 4.42 14.93
CA ASP A 27 -3.91 5.50 15.21
C ASP A 27 -3.80 6.67 14.21
N ALA A 28 -4.89 7.42 14.09
CA ALA A 28 -4.98 8.58 13.20
C ALA A 28 -3.86 9.62 13.43
N PRO A 29 -3.53 10.02 14.68
CA PRO A 29 -2.41 10.93 14.94
C PRO A 29 -1.06 10.43 14.41
N ARG A 30 -0.74 9.13 14.56
CA ARG A 30 0.50 8.55 14.05
C ARG A 30 0.55 8.51 12.53
N VAL A 31 -0.57 8.22 11.86
CA VAL A 31 -0.66 8.33 10.39
C VAL A 31 -0.37 9.76 9.92
N ILE A 32 -1.02 10.74 10.56
CA ILE A 32 -0.86 12.16 10.21
C ILE A 32 0.59 12.61 10.46
N ALA A 33 1.17 12.27 11.61
CA ALA A 33 2.57 12.59 11.92
C ALA A 33 3.56 11.98 10.92
N ALA A 34 3.34 10.71 10.54
CA ALA A 34 4.16 10.04 9.52
C ALA A 34 4.12 10.79 8.19
N VAL A 35 2.92 11.07 7.66
CA VAL A 35 2.78 11.74 6.36
C VAL A 35 3.29 13.18 6.41
N ALA A 36 3.09 13.89 7.53
CA ALA A 36 3.64 15.22 7.72
C ALA A 36 5.18 15.24 7.65
N SER A 37 5.86 14.21 8.18
CA SER A 37 7.32 14.07 8.08
C SER A 37 7.80 13.88 6.64
N TRP A 38 6.95 13.37 5.75
CA TRP A 38 7.26 13.14 4.34
C TRP A 38 7.08 14.39 3.48
N GLN A 39 6.22 15.32 3.91
CA GLN A 39 5.71 16.41 3.09
C GLN A 39 6.83 17.31 2.54
N SER A 40 7.84 17.65 3.34
CA SER A 40 8.94 18.50 2.90
C SER A 40 9.71 17.90 1.71
N LEU A 41 9.88 16.57 1.68
CA LEU A 41 10.56 15.90 0.56
C LEU A 41 9.66 15.84 -0.68
N ILE A 42 8.37 15.60 -0.48
CA ILE A 42 7.38 15.61 -1.55
C ILE A 42 7.34 16.99 -2.21
N ASP A 43 7.19 18.05 -1.43
CA ASP A 43 7.10 19.43 -1.93
C ASP A 43 8.35 19.82 -2.73
N LYS A 44 9.54 19.54 -2.18
CA LYS A 44 10.82 19.77 -2.88
C LYS A 44 10.87 19.06 -4.23
N ARG A 45 10.41 17.81 -4.30
CA ARG A 45 10.40 17.05 -5.56
C ARG A 45 9.42 17.65 -6.55
N ILE A 46 8.21 17.98 -6.10
CA ILE A 46 7.17 18.59 -6.92
C ILE A 46 7.64 19.94 -7.47
N ASP A 47 8.28 20.78 -6.66
CA ASP A 47 8.81 22.06 -7.12
C ASP A 47 9.96 21.90 -8.11
N ALA A 48 10.85 20.92 -7.92
CA ALA A 48 11.88 20.58 -8.91
C ALA A 48 11.27 20.15 -10.26
N LEU A 49 10.22 19.32 -10.24
CA LEU A 49 9.51 18.89 -11.46
C LEU A 49 8.84 20.06 -12.18
N LYS A 50 8.27 21.02 -11.43
CA LYS A 50 7.74 22.27 -12.01
C LYS A 50 8.83 23.08 -12.68
N GLN A 51 9.97 23.28 -12.01
CA GLN A 51 11.10 24.04 -12.57
C GLN A 51 11.67 23.39 -13.84
N GLN A 52 11.63 22.07 -13.90
CA GLN A 52 12.05 21.27 -15.06
C GLN A 52 10.99 21.17 -16.15
N ASN A 53 9.82 21.80 -15.98
CA ASN A 53 8.67 21.71 -16.89
C ASN A 53 8.23 20.26 -17.20
N VAL A 54 8.39 19.35 -16.23
CA VAL A 54 7.95 17.97 -16.39
C VAL A 54 6.42 17.92 -16.44
N PRO A 55 5.80 17.27 -17.44
CA PRO A 55 4.34 17.15 -17.51
C PRO A 55 3.75 16.50 -16.26
N ARG A 56 2.62 17.02 -15.77
CA ARG A 56 1.96 16.51 -14.54
C ARG A 56 1.64 15.01 -14.57
N LYS A 57 1.39 14.43 -15.75
CA LYS A 57 1.14 12.99 -15.92
C LYS A 57 2.34 12.12 -15.49
N ASP A 58 3.54 12.69 -15.51
CA ASP A 58 4.80 12.01 -15.19
C ASP A 58 5.23 12.28 -13.74
N TRP A 59 4.45 13.06 -12.98
CA TRP A 59 4.70 13.27 -11.56
C TRP A 59 4.34 12.03 -10.74
N PRO A 60 4.94 11.84 -9.55
CA PRO A 60 4.55 10.73 -8.68
C PRO A 60 3.05 10.79 -8.36
N GLN A 61 2.29 9.79 -8.84
CA GLN A 61 0.83 9.87 -8.86
C GLN A 61 0.20 9.90 -7.47
N HIS A 62 0.86 9.37 -6.43
CA HIS A 62 0.35 9.42 -5.06
C HIS A 62 0.68 10.73 -4.33
N ALA A 63 1.47 11.65 -4.91
CA ALA A 63 1.91 12.88 -4.26
C ALA A 63 0.76 13.85 -3.92
N HIS A 64 -0.40 13.71 -4.56
CA HIS A 64 -1.58 14.55 -4.32
C HIS A 64 -2.50 14.02 -3.22
N TRP A 65 -2.16 12.89 -2.59
CA TRP A 65 -3.01 12.26 -1.59
C TRP A 65 -3.07 13.08 -0.30
N ASP A 66 -4.25 13.61 0.00
CA ASP A 66 -4.56 14.24 1.28
C ASP A 66 -4.90 13.17 2.32
N TRP A 67 -3.91 12.77 3.10
CA TRP A 67 -4.06 11.76 4.16
C TRP A 67 -4.88 12.27 5.34
N ASP A 68 -4.86 13.55 5.66
CA ASP A 68 -5.68 14.11 6.75
C ASP A 68 -7.16 13.96 6.42
N ARG A 69 -7.57 14.32 5.20
CA ARG A 69 -8.93 14.10 4.71
C ARG A 69 -9.32 12.62 4.71
N LYS A 70 -8.42 11.74 4.25
CA LYS A 70 -8.67 10.28 4.21
C LYS A 70 -8.85 9.69 5.60
N VAL A 71 -7.98 10.08 6.55
CA VAL A 71 -8.08 9.66 7.95
C VAL A 71 -9.40 10.11 8.56
N LYS A 72 -9.78 11.38 8.38
CA LYS A 72 -11.06 11.91 8.88
C LYS A 72 -12.27 11.19 8.30
N ALA A 73 -12.21 10.76 7.04
CA ALA A 73 -13.33 10.07 6.38
C ALA A 73 -13.64 8.69 6.97
N VAL A 74 -12.66 8.03 7.60
CA VAL A 74 -12.81 6.67 8.13
C VAL A 74 -12.61 6.57 9.65
N SER A 75 -12.24 7.67 10.30
CA SER A 75 -12.00 7.69 11.75
C SER A 75 -13.24 7.27 12.52
N GLY A 76 -13.07 6.31 13.45
CA GLY A 76 -14.15 5.75 14.26
C GLY A 76 -14.97 4.66 13.57
N LEU A 77 -14.70 4.32 12.30
CA LEU A 77 -15.35 3.22 11.61
C LEU A 77 -14.53 1.93 11.77
N LEU A 78 -15.07 0.94 12.49
CA LEU A 78 -14.40 -0.34 12.76
C LEU A 78 -14.09 -1.16 11.50
N ALA A 79 -14.77 -0.89 10.40
CA ALA A 79 -14.55 -1.59 9.15
C ALA A 79 -13.25 -1.17 8.43
N TYR A 80 -12.56 -0.13 8.92
CA TYR A 80 -11.35 0.41 8.33
C TYR A 80 -10.19 0.35 9.32
N GLN A 81 -9.01 0.01 8.79
CA GLN A 81 -7.82 -0.19 9.61
C GLN A 81 -6.59 0.39 8.91
N PHE A 82 -5.84 1.19 9.67
CA PHE A 82 -4.55 1.72 9.23
C PHE A 82 -3.42 0.80 9.70
N LEU A 83 -2.52 0.48 8.80
CA LEU A 83 -1.28 -0.24 9.11
C LEU A 83 -0.09 0.69 8.88
N GLY A 84 0.98 0.48 9.64
CA GLY A 84 2.23 1.23 9.52
C GLY A 84 3.45 0.33 9.61
N ILE A 85 4.51 0.66 8.88
CA ILE A 85 5.81 -0.03 9.04
C ILE A 85 6.82 1.00 9.53
N GLU A 86 7.43 0.74 10.69
CA GLU A 86 8.49 1.56 11.25
C GLU A 86 9.82 0.83 11.19
N CYS A 87 10.87 1.54 10.79
CA CYS A 87 12.24 1.02 10.75
C CYS A 87 13.18 2.17 11.09
N GLU A 88 14.18 1.91 11.94
CA GLU A 88 15.14 2.91 12.40
C GLU A 88 14.47 4.16 13.02
N GLY A 89 13.34 3.98 13.71
CA GLY A 89 12.60 5.05 14.39
C GLY A 89 11.80 5.97 13.46
N GLU A 90 11.71 5.64 12.17
CA GLU A 90 10.95 6.42 11.18
C GLU A 90 9.89 5.55 10.50
N MET A 91 8.72 6.15 10.23
CA MET A 91 7.64 5.48 9.49
C MET A 91 8.04 5.35 8.02
N GLN A 92 8.18 4.12 7.55
CA GLN A 92 8.61 3.78 6.20
C GLN A 92 7.46 3.60 5.21
N GLY A 93 6.24 3.49 5.72
CA GLY A 93 5.04 3.45 4.90
C GLY A 93 3.78 3.37 5.75
N VAL A 94 2.65 3.63 5.11
CA VAL A 94 1.30 3.51 5.68
C VAL A 94 0.36 2.85 4.69
N MET A 95 -0.61 2.10 5.19
CA MET A 95 -1.65 1.46 4.40
C MET A 95 -3.02 1.67 5.06
N LEU A 96 -4.06 1.88 4.26
CA LEU A 96 -5.47 1.85 4.70
C LEU A 96 -6.15 0.65 4.06
N THR A 97 -6.78 -0.17 4.91
CA THR A 97 -7.59 -1.32 4.49
C THR A 97 -9.04 -1.18 4.93
N GLY A 98 -9.94 -1.94 4.28
CA GLY A 98 -11.35 -2.00 4.61
C GLY A 98 -11.90 -3.42 4.48
N THR A 99 -12.80 -3.82 5.38
CA THR A 99 -13.46 -5.15 5.36
C THR A 99 -14.84 -5.14 4.70
N VAL A 100 -15.28 -3.97 4.21
CA VAL A 100 -16.61 -3.74 3.62
C VAL A 100 -16.50 -2.99 2.29
N GLY A 101 -17.61 -2.99 1.53
CA GLY A 101 -17.75 -2.18 0.31
C GLY A 101 -17.42 -2.90 -0.99
N HIS A 102 -16.64 -4.00 -0.93
CA HIS A 102 -16.29 -4.78 -2.12
C HIS A 102 -16.45 -6.28 -1.89
N ALA A 103 -16.81 -6.97 -2.96
CA ALA A 103 -16.81 -8.42 -3.04
C ALA A 103 -15.99 -8.84 -4.26
N CYS A 104 -15.49 -10.06 -4.22
CA CYS A 104 -14.73 -10.64 -5.32
C CYS A 104 -15.50 -10.62 -6.65
N ARG A 105 -14.77 -10.40 -7.74
CA ARG A 105 -15.26 -10.35 -9.11
C ARG A 105 -14.63 -11.43 -10.00
N ILE A 106 -13.50 -12.02 -9.62
CA ILE A 106 -12.96 -13.20 -10.32
C ILE A 106 -14.00 -14.34 -10.26
N SER A 107 -14.29 -14.94 -11.41
CA SER A 107 -15.40 -15.88 -11.62
C SER A 107 -15.49 -17.03 -10.59
N ASN A 108 -14.37 -17.64 -10.20
CA ASN A 108 -14.34 -18.77 -9.24
C ASN A 108 -14.53 -18.35 -7.76
N GLN A 109 -14.54 -17.05 -7.48
CA GLN A 109 -14.71 -16.49 -6.15
C GLN A 109 -15.73 -15.35 -6.12
N ALA A 110 -16.48 -15.13 -7.20
CA ALA A 110 -17.40 -14.01 -7.34
C ALA A 110 -18.39 -13.94 -6.16
N GLY A 111 -18.61 -12.73 -5.64
CA GLY A 111 -19.50 -12.47 -4.51
C GLY A 111 -18.96 -12.87 -3.13
N LYS A 112 -17.79 -13.53 -3.05
CA LYS A 112 -17.15 -13.82 -1.75
C LYS A 112 -16.54 -12.55 -1.14
N PRO A 113 -16.47 -12.46 0.20
CA PRO A 113 -15.83 -11.33 0.85
C PRO A 113 -14.32 -11.31 0.59
N LEU A 114 -13.78 -10.10 0.49
CA LEU A 114 -12.35 -9.79 0.36
C LEU A 114 -11.99 -8.59 1.24
N LEU A 115 -10.71 -8.42 1.53
CA LEU A 115 -10.18 -7.22 2.16
C LEU A 115 -9.80 -6.20 1.07
N THR A 116 -10.34 -4.99 1.13
CA THR A 116 -9.98 -3.90 0.21
C THR A 116 -8.73 -3.18 0.70
N VAL A 117 -7.73 -3.00 -0.15
CA VAL A 117 -6.63 -2.07 0.09
C VAL A 117 -6.97 -0.74 -0.59
N HIS A 118 -7.32 0.28 0.21
CA HIS A 118 -7.72 1.59 -0.31
C HIS A 118 -6.51 2.44 -0.68
N PHE A 119 -5.51 2.48 0.20
CA PHE A 119 -4.29 3.26 -0.03
C PHE A 119 -3.09 2.52 0.50
N LEU A 120 -2.00 2.55 -0.26
CA LEU A 120 -0.69 2.04 0.16
C LEU A 120 0.35 3.07 -0.27
N ALA A 121 1.05 3.65 0.69
CA ALA A 121 2.15 4.59 0.44
C ALA A 121 3.43 4.11 1.13
N SER A 122 4.54 4.17 0.41
CA SER A 122 5.88 4.11 1.00
C SER A 122 6.38 5.53 1.22
N ALA A 123 7.19 5.74 2.25
CA ALA A 123 7.85 7.01 2.48
C ALA A 123 8.67 7.42 1.24
N PRO A 124 8.72 8.71 0.90
CA PRO A 124 9.29 9.17 -0.36
C PRO A 124 10.80 8.87 -0.49
N TRP A 125 11.55 8.83 0.62
CA TRP A 125 12.96 8.42 0.62
C TRP A 125 13.18 6.93 0.31
N ASN A 126 12.13 6.13 0.19
CA ASN A 126 12.17 4.74 -0.27
C ASN A 126 11.82 4.59 -1.75
N LEU A 127 11.55 5.70 -2.46
CA LEU A 127 11.02 5.69 -3.82
C LEU A 127 11.99 6.37 -4.80
N PRO A 128 12.38 5.69 -5.90
CA PRO A 128 13.27 6.27 -6.91
C PRO A 128 12.63 7.44 -7.68
N SER A 129 11.31 7.61 -7.60
CA SER A 129 10.61 8.76 -8.18
C SER A 129 10.83 10.06 -7.39
N PHE A 130 11.30 9.98 -6.14
CA PHE A 130 11.57 11.12 -5.27
C PHE A 130 13.06 11.33 -4.99
N VAL A 131 13.85 10.25 -4.89
CA VAL A 131 15.26 10.32 -4.53
C VAL A 131 16.11 9.41 -5.42
N ASP A 132 17.35 9.80 -5.68
CA ASP A 132 18.28 9.00 -6.51
C ASP A 132 18.74 7.72 -5.80
N ASN A 133 18.85 7.77 -4.46
CA ASN A 133 19.32 6.67 -3.64
C ASN A 133 18.25 6.29 -2.59
N PRO A 134 17.27 5.43 -2.95
CA PRO A 134 16.26 4.96 -2.00
C PRO A 134 16.88 4.21 -0.81
N ARG A 135 16.32 4.39 0.39
CA ARG A 135 16.83 3.78 1.64
C ARG A 135 16.40 2.33 1.80
N PHE A 136 15.08 2.09 1.82
CA PHE A 136 14.51 0.77 2.05
C PHE A 136 13.76 0.23 0.82
N GLY A 137 13.78 -1.08 0.66
CA GLY A 137 12.93 -1.84 -0.25
C GLY A 137 11.98 -2.76 0.51
N LEU A 138 11.12 -3.44 -0.24
CA LEU A 138 10.11 -4.41 0.26
C LEU A 138 8.94 -3.82 1.06
N VAL A 139 8.89 -2.51 1.35
CA VAL A 139 7.78 -1.87 2.09
C VAL A 139 6.41 -2.27 1.53
N GLY A 140 6.20 -2.12 0.21
CA GLY A 140 4.95 -2.52 -0.43
C GLY A 140 4.65 -4.02 -0.34
N LYS A 141 5.66 -4.88 -0.48
CA LYS A 141 5.47 -6.35 -0.38
C LYS A 141 5.11 -6.79 1.04
N VAL A 142 5.71 -6.15 2.05
CA VAL A 142 5.35 -6.38 3.46
C VAL A 142 3.90 -5.96 3.71
N PHE A 143 3.45 -4.83 3.17
CA PHE A 143 2.04 -4.44 3.29
C PHE A 143 1.08 -5.37 2.57
N VAL A 144 1.43 -5.87 1.38
CA VAL A 144 0.61 -6.87 0.69
C VAL A 144 0.53 -8.16 1.53
N ALA A 145 1.64 -8.60 2.13
CA ALA A 145 1.63 -9.74 3.06
C ALA A 145 0.73 -9.48 4.28
N ALA A 146 0.80 -8.28 4.87
CA ALA A 146 -0.04 -7.88 5.99
C ALA A 146 -1.54 -7.85 5.62
N ALA A 147 -1.89 -7.32 4.44
CA ALA A 147 -3.27 -7.32 3.95
C ALA A 147 -3.79 -8.75 3.72
N ILE A 148 -2.95 -9.66 3.20
CA ILE A 148 -3.31 -11.08 3.08
C ILE A 148 -3.55 -11.68 4.47
N GLN A 149 -2.68 -11.40 5.44
CA GLN A 149 -2.78 -11.92 6.80
C GLN A 149 -4.06 -11.42 7.49
N LEU A 150 -4.35 -10.13 7.40
CA LEU A 150 -5.58 -9.54 7.92
C LEU A 150 -6.83 -10.14 7.24
N SER A 151 -6.76 -10.41 5.94
CA SER A 151 -7.82 -11.12 5.20
C SER A 151 -8.02 -12.56 5.70
N LEU A 152 -6.95 -13.27 6.08
CA LEU A 152 -7.06 -14.60 6.70
C LEU A 152 -7.74 -14.54 8.07
N GLU A 153 -7.36 -13.57 8.90
CA GLU A 153 -7.92 -13.38 10.25
C GLU A 153 -9.41 -13.02 10.22
N ASN A 154 -9.84 -12.26 9.22
CA ASN A 154 -11.25 -11.94 8.99
C ASN A 154 -12.05 -13.09 8.33
N GLY A 155 -11.44 -14.26 8.07
CA GLY A 155 -12.11 -15.37 7.41
C GLY A 155 -12.33 -15.17 5.91
N PHE A 156 -11.65 -14.21 5.28
CA PHE A 156 -11.73 -13.93 3.84
C PHE A 156 -10.72 -14.75 3.04
N HIS A 157 -10.03 -15.69 3.69
CA HIS A 157 -9.13 -16.68 3.08
C HIS A 157 -7.97 -16.06 2.27
N GLY A 158 -7.47 -14.89 2.70
CA GLY A 158 -6.34 -14.22 2.05
C GLY A 158 -6.71 -13.46 0.78
N ARG A 159 -8.01 -13.33 0.46
CA ARG A 159 -8.49 -12.53 -0.68
C ARG A 159 -8.31 -11.05 -0.41
N ILE A 160 -7.66 -10.37 -1.34
CA ILE A 160 -7.51 -8.91 -1.32
C ILE A 160 -7.91 -8.33 -2.68
N GLY A 161 -8.39 -7.09 -2.68
CA GLY A 161 -8.74 -6.35 -3.89
C GLY A 161 -8.34 -4.89 -3.77
N LEU A 162 -7.95 -4.27 -4.90
CA LEU A 162 -7.54 -2.86 -4.93
C LEU A 162 -7.68 -2.23 -6.31
N HIS A 163 -7.83 -0.92 -6.33
CA HIS A 163 -7.71 -0.10 -7.53
C HIS A 163 -6.31 0.51 -7.58
N SER A 164 -5.59 0.28 -8.69
CA SER A 164 -4.20 0.71 -8.83
C SER A 164 -4.11 2.03 -9.58
N LEU A 165 -3.23 2.91 -9.10
CA LEU A 165 -2.70 3.99 -9.91
C LEU A 165 -1.85 3.41 -11.06
N PRO A 166 -1.86 4.02 -12.26
CA PRO A 166 -1.09 3.53 -13.42
C PRO A 166 0.39 3.23 -13.13
N GLN A 167 1.07 4.09 -12.36
CA GLN A 167 2.49 3.92 -12.01
C GLN A 167 2.77 2.70 -11.12
N ALA A 168 1.75 2.12 -10.49
CA ALA A 168 1.86 0.96 -9.61
C ALA A 168 1.32 -0.34 -10.23
N GLU A 169 0.80 -0.31 -11.46
CA GLU A 169 0.18 -1.50 -12.07
C GLU A 169 1.16 -2.67 -12.19
N SER A 170 2.40 -2.44 -12.63
CA SER A 170 3.44 -3.48 -12.71
C SER A 170 3.80 -4.07 -11.35
N PHE A 171 3.73 -3.28 -10.27
CA PHE A 171 3.98 -3.79 -8.93
C PHE A 171 2.94 -4.85 -8.52
N TYR A 172 1.66 -4.62 -8.82
CA TYR A 172 0.60 -5.57 -8.48
C TYR A 172 0.55 -6.75 -9.45
N LEU A 173 0.76 -6.49 -10.74
CA LEU A 173 0.72 -7.50 -11.78
C LEU A 173 1.95 -8.42 -11.73
N ASP A 174 3.15 -7.86 -11.80
CA ASP A 174 4.39 -8.64 -11.99
C ASP A 174 4.98 -9.06 -10.64
N ASP A 175 4.97 -8.16 -9.67
CA ASP A 175 5.69 -8.30 -8.40
C ASP A 175 4.86 -9.01 -7.32
N CYS A 176 3.53 -8.88 -7.40
CA CYS A 176 2.56 -9.51 -6.50
C CYS A 176 1.73 -10.61 -7.18
N SER A 177 1.82 -10.75 -8.50
CA SER A 177 1.10 -11.77 -9.29
C SER A 177 -0.42 -11.74 -9.08
N MET A 178 -0.98 -10.55 -8.88
CA MET A 178 -2.43 -10.34 -8.78
C MET A 178 -3.10 -10.48 -10.15
N THR A 179 -4.37 -10.88 -10.15
CA THR A 179 -5.16 -10.94 -11.38
C THR A 179 -5.66 -9.54 -11.73
N ASP A 180 -5.40 -9.11 -12.96
CA ASP A 180 -5.92 -7.88 -13.57
C ASP A 180 -7.35 -8.12 -14.09
N LEU A 181 -8.31 -7.30 -13.66
CA LEU A 181 -9.70 -7.32 -14.11
C LEU A 181 -10.05 -6.15 -15.05
N GLY A 182 -9.04 -5.39 -15.49
CA GLY A 182 -9.21 -4.25 -16.37
C GLY A 182 -9.60 -2.97 -15.64
N ILE A 183 -9.94 -1.94 -16.44
CA ILE A 183 -10.38 -0.64 -15.92
C ILE A 183 -11.80 -0.77 -15.39
N ASP A 184 -11.99 -0.37 -14.13
CA ASP A 184 -13.30 -0.32 -13.50
C ASP A 184 -13.97 1.04 -13.78
N ALA A 185 -14.67 1.11 -14.90
CA ALA A 185 -15.41 2.31 -15.35
C ALA A 185 -16.87 2.34 -14.85
N GLY A 186 -17.26 1.44 -13.94
CA GLY A 186 -18.63 1.34 -13.43
C GLY A 186 -19.03 2.51 -12.52
N PRO A 187 -20.33 2.66 -12.20
CA PRO A 187 -20.81 3.63 -11.21
C PRO A 187 -20.18 3.34 -9.84
N GLY A 188 -19.34 4.26 -9.34
CA GLY A 188 -18.55 4.07 -8.11
C GLY A 188 -17.15 3.49 -8.33
N GLY A 189 -16.78 3.13 -9.56
CA GLY A 189 -15.41 2.78 -9.94
C GLY A 189 -14.54 4.04 -10.09
N GLU A 190 -13.27 3.95 -9.70
CA GLU A 190 -12.35 5.09 -9.72
C GLU A 190 -11.80 5.40 -11.12
N ASN A 191 -12.29 4.74 -12.17
CA ASN A 191 -11.69 4.72 -13.51
C ASN A 191 -10.21 4.30 -13.46
N LEU A 192 -9.92 3.39 -12.54
CA LEU A 192 -8.61 2.81 -12.29
C LEU A 192 -8.63 1.31 -12.60
N ARG A 193 -7.45 0.74 -12.85
CA ARG A 193 -7.31 -0.70 -13.06
C ARG A 193 -7.55 -1.44 -11.76
N TYR A 194 -8.44 -2.42 -11.79
CA TYR A 194 -8.79 -3.21 -10.61
C TYR A 194 -8.04 -4.54 -10.59
N PHE A 195 -7.45 -4.86 -9.45
CA PHE A 195 -6.71 -6.09 -9.21
C PHE A 195 -7.32 -6.89 -8.06
N GLU A 196 -7.32 -8.22 -8.19
CA GLU A 196 -7.70 -9.13 -7.11
C GLU A 196 -6.65 -10.21 -6.90
N MET A 197 -6.56 -10.68 -5.65
CA MET A 197 -5.79 -11.86 -5.29
C MET A 197 -6.74 -12.98 -4.83
N THR A 198 -6.56 -14.16 -5.41
CA THR A 198 -7.23 -15.41 -4.97
C THR A 198 -6.52 -16.02 -3.76
N PRO A 199 -7.16 -16.92 -2.99
CA PRO A 199 -6.51 -17.63 -1.89
C PRO A 199 -5.23 -18.39 -2.30
N ASN A 200 -5.20 -18.90 -3.54
CA ASN A 200 -4.02 -19.61 -4.04
C ASN A 200 -2.85 -18.66 -4.34
N GLN A 201 -3.11 -17.51 -4.97
CA GLN A 201 -2.09 -16.48 -5.18
C GLN A 201 -1.56 -15.95 -3.84
N ALA A 202 -2.44 -15.69 -2.87
CA ALA A 202 -2.07 -15.28 -1.52
C ALA A 202 -1.12 -16.28 -0.84
N LYS A 203 -1.45 -17.58 -0.92
CA LYS A 203 -0.60 -18.65 -0.39
C LYS A 203 0.76 -18.73 -1.08
N ILE A 204 0.81 -18.51 -2.40
CA ILE A 204 2.07 -18.48 -3.15
C ILE A 204 2.90 -17.27 -2.75
N PHE A 205 2.28 -16.09 -2.64
CA PHE A 205 2.93 -14.84 -2.25
C PHE A 205 3.58 -14.95 -0.85
N LEU A 206 2.83 -15.45 0.15
CA LEU A 206 3.32 -15.61 1.52
C LEU A 206 4.47 -16.62 1.67
N ARG A 207 4.57 -17.61 0.78
CA ARG A 207 5.69 -18.57 0.79
C ARG A 207 7.00 -17.97 0.29
N GLY A 208 6.95 -16.76 -0.25
CA GLY A 208 8.01 -16.19 -1.06
C GLY A 208 8.05 -16.92 -2.40
N ALA A 209 7.79 -16.21 -3.50
CA ALA A 209 8.06 -16.75 -4.82
C ALA A 209 9.52 -17.22 -4.83
N LYS A 210 9.74 -18.54 -4.97
CA LYS A 210 11.05 -19.06 -5.35
C LYS A 210 11.40 -18.35 -6.65
N ARG A 211 12.33 -17.39 -6.57
CA ARG A 211 12.95 -16.79 -7.74
C ARG A 211 13.63 -17.87 -8.55
#